data_AF-F6I3P6-F1
#
_entry.id   AF-F6I3P6-F1
#
_cell.length_a   1.000
_cell.length_b   1.000
_cell.length_c   1.000
_cell.angle_alpha   90.00
_cell.angle_beta   90.00
_cell.angle_gamma   90.00
#
_symmetry.space_group_name_H-M   'P 1'
#
loop_
_entity.id
_entity.type
_entity.pdbx_description
1 polymer ?
#
loop_
_entity_poly.entity_id
_entity_poly.type
_entity_poly.pdbx_seq_one_letter_code
_entity_poly.pdbx_strand_id
1 'polypeptide(L)'
;MDRDQSQVVTTLRGTPGYLAHEWLSSAITEKVDVYSFGIVTLEILCGRRNLDHSQPEEDKHLLRLFKKKAEEDQMLDLVDKYSEDMQLHGAEAVEMMRLAAW
;
A
#
# COMPACT_ATOMS: atom_id res chain seq x y z
N MET A 1 -4.56 -26.43 30.48
CA MET A 1 -3.85 -26.59 29.19
C MET A 1 -3.24 -25.26 28.88
N ASP A 2 -1.98 -25.10 29.28
CA ASP A 2 -1.16 -23.91 29.06
C ASP A 2 -0.89 -23.77 27.55
N ARG A 3 -1.34 -22.67 26.94
CA ARG A 3 -0.94 -22.29 25.58
C ARG A 3 0.11 -21.20 25.72
N ASP A 4 1.35 -21.62 25.62
CA ASP A 4 2.55 -20.80 25.49
C ASP A 4 2.37 -19.80 24.32
N GLN A 5 1.97 -18.55 24.64
CA GLN A 5 2.06 -17.43 23.73
C GLN A 5 3.50 -16.96 23.73
N SER A 6 4.29 -17.51 22.80
CA SER A 6 5.63 -17.00 22.50
C SER A 6 5.50 -15.60 21.89
N GLN A 7 5.54 -14.57 22.75
CA GLN A 7 5.65 -13.18 22.32
C GLN A 7 7.09 -12.94 21.87
N VAL A 8 7.31 -13.00 20.56
CA VAL A 8 8.60 -12.66 19.95
C VAL A 8 8.74 -11.14 20.02
N VAL A 9 9.49 -10.66 21.01
CA VAL A 9 9.93 -9.26 21.10
C VAL A 9 11.03 -9.04 20.07
N THR A 10 10.64 -8.58 18.88
CA THR A 10 11.59 -8.24 17.81
C THR A 10 11.87 -6.75 17.85
N THR A 11 13.15 -6.38 18.00
CA THR A 11 13.64 -5.00 17.91
C THR A 11 13.19 -4.36 16.60
N LEU A 12 12.40 -3.29 16.72
CA LEU A 12 11.79 -2.53 15.63
C LEU A 12 12.87 -2.06 14.61
N ARG A 13 12.89 -2.66 13.42
CA ARG A 13 13.70 -2.21 12.28
C ARG A 13 12.82 -2.13 11.04
N GLY A 14 12.21 -0.97 10.81
CA GLY A 14 11.32 -0.70 9.67
C GLY A 14 11.73 0.53 8.86
N THR A 15 11.31 0.59 7.60
CA THR A 15 11.54 1.73 6.69
C THR A 15 10.43 2.77 6.89
N PRO A 16 10.76 4.05 7.15
CA PRO A 16 9.76 5.11 7.24
C PRO A 16 8.90 5.16 5.97
N GLY A 17 7.57 5.05 6.13
CA GLY A 17 6.59 5.09 5.03
C GLY A 17 5.71 3.85 4.87
N TYR A 18 6.10 2.70 5.43
CA TYR A 18 5.34 1.44 5.37
C TYR A 18 4.62 1.09 6.67
N LEU A 19 4.69 1.96 7.68
CA LEU A 19 4.12 1.71 9.00
C LEU A 19 2.71 2.30 9.08
N ALA A 20 1.71 1.46 9.39
CA ALA A 20 0.33 1.87 9.62
C ALA A 20 0.21 2.74 10.89
N HIS A 21 -0.80 3.64 10.93
CA HIS A 21 -1.00 4.62 12.01
C HIS A 21 -1.38 3.98 13.37
N GLU A 22 -1.73 2.70 13.39
CA GLU A 22 -2.16 1.93 14.58
C GLU A 22 -1.00 1.23 15.32
N TRP A 23 0.25 1.40 14.88
CA TRP A 23 1.42 0.70 15.40
C TRP A 23 2.14 1.37 16.58
N LEU A 24 1.36 1.75 17.60
CA LEU A 24 1.86 1.96 18.97
C LEU A 24 1.82 0.67 19.81
N SER A 25 1.32 -0.45 19.26
CA SER A 25 1.36 -1.76 19.90
C SER A 25 2.42 -2.64 19.24
N SER A 26 3.43 -3.06 20.01
CA SER A 26 4.57 -3.89 19.60
C SER A 26 4.20 -5.34 19.22
N ALA A 27 3.25 -5.53 18.31
CA ALA A 27 2.81 -6.86 17.84
C ALA A 27 2.82 -6.92 16.30
N ILE A 28 3.81 -7.64 15.76
CA ILE A 28 3.80 -8.08 14.36
C ILE A 28 2.76 -9.19 14.27
N THR A 29 1.74 -9.00 13.45
CA THR A 29 0.63 -9.95 13.25
C THR A 29 0.48 -10.24 11.77
N GLU A 30 -0.13 -11.37 11.40
CA GLU A 30 -0.43 -11.72 10.00
C GLU A 30 -1.19 -10.60 9.25
N LYS A 31 -1.94 -9.76 9.98
CA LYS A 31 -2.66 -8.60 9.41
C LYS A 31 -1.73 -7.52 8.89
N VAL A 32 -0.56 -7.35 9.50
CA VAL A 32 0.45 -6.38 9.07
C VAL A 32 1.07 -6.81 7.75
N ASP A 33 1.32 -8.12 7.60
CA ASP A 33 1.84 -8.67 6.35
C ASP A 33 0.82 -8.46 5.22
N VAL A 34 -0.47 -8.70 5.46
CA VAL A 34 -1.54 -8.42 4.47
C VAL A 34 -1.59 -6.94 4.10
N TYR A 35 -1.53 -6.03 5.07
CA TYR A 35 -1.52 -4.59 4.80
C TYR A 35 -0.31 -4.17 3.96
N SER A 36 0.88 -4.66 4.32
CA SER A 36 2.11 -4.35 3.57
C SER A 36 2.08 -4.94 2.15
N PHE A 37 1.49 -6.12 1.96
CA PHE A 37 1.24 -6.69 0.65
C PHE A 37 0.29 -5.81 -0.20
N GLY A 38 -0.76 -5.24 0.42
CA GLY A 38 -1.64 -4.28 -0.25
C GLY A 38 -0.89 -3.05 -0.74
N ILE A 39 0.00 -2.49 0.09
CA ILE A 39 0.86 -1.36 -0.31
C ILE A 39 1.74 -1.75 -1.51
N VAL A 40 2.46 -2.87 -1.45
CA VAL A 40 3.35 -3.31 -2.53
C VAL A 40 2.56 -3.54 -3.82
N THR A 41 1.36 -4.11 -3.71
CA THR A 41 0.44 -4.28 -4.85
C THR A 41 0.11 -2.94 -5.50
N LEU A 42 -0.23 -1.93 -4.70
CA LEU A 42 -0.49 -0.57 -5.20
C LEU A 42 0.76 0.05 -5.85
N GLU A 43 1.96 -0.16 -5.29
CA GLU A 43 3.20 0.33 -5.88
C GLU A 43 3.45 -0.25 -7.27
N ILE A 44 3.19 -1.56 -7.46
CA ILE A 44 3.30 -2.25 -8.74
C ILE A 44 2.28 -1.72 -9.74
N LEU A 45 1.00 -1.64 -9.34
CA LEU A 45 -0.08 -1.19 -10.22
C LEU A 45 0.09 0.27 -10.67
N CYS A 46 0.66 1.12 -9.80
CA CYS A 46 0.86 2.54 -10.09
C CYS A 46 2.23 2.87 -10.68
N GLY A 47 3.18 1.92 -10.69
CA GLY A 47 4.55 2.17 -11.12
C GLY A 47 5.29 3.21 -10.28
N ARG A 48 4.84 3.50 -9.05
CA ARG A 48 5.46 4.49 -8.15
C ARG A 48 5.54 4.00 -6.72
N ARG A 49 6.49 4.55 -5.98
CA ARG A 49 6.71 4.24 -4.56
C ARG A 49 5.62 4.86 -3.69
N ASN A 50 5.34 4.23 -2.55
CA ASN A 50 4.39 4.74 -1.56
C ASN A 50 4.77 6.15 -1.09
N LEU A 51 6.06 6.35 -0.81
CA LEU A 51 6.64 7.65 -0.52
C LEU A 51 7.60 8.03 -1.64
N ASP A 52 7.17 8.97 -2.48
CA ASP A 52 7.92 9.42 -3.64
C ASP A 52 8.20 10.93 -3.56
N HIS A 53 9.44 11.26 -3.20
CA HIS A 53 9.92 12.64 -3.04
C HIS A 53 10.09 13.39 -4.37
N SER A 54 10.00 12.72 -5.51
CA SER A 54 10.07 13.38 -6.82
C SER A 54 8.77 14.09 -7.20
N GLN A 55 7.69 13.84 -6.47
CA GLN A 55 6.35 14.34 -6.75
C GLN A 55 6.02 15.57 -5.88
N PRO A 56 5.03 16.39 -6.28
CA PRO A 56 4.55 17.52 -5.49
C PRO A 56 4.13 17.10 -4.07
N GLU A 57 4.25 18.00 -3.08
CA GLU A 57 3.90 17.72 -1.66
C GLU A 57 2.52 17.09 -1.48
N GLU A 58 1.55 17.50 -2.29
CA GLU A 58 0.18 16.99 -2.27
C GLU A 58 0.07 15.52 -2.68
N ASP A 59 0.99 15.05 -3.53
CA ASP A 59 0.95 13.73 -4.16
C ASP A 59 2.07 12.81 -3.66
N LYS A 60 3.00 13.27 -2.81
CA LYS A 60 4.14 12.47 -2.29
C LYS A 60 3.75 11.12 -1.70
N HIS A 61 2.59 11.04 -1.06
CA HIS A 61 2.08 9.82 -0.44
C HIS A 61 1.06 9.14 -1.36
N LEU A 62 1.42 7.98 -1.91
CA LEU A 62 0.58 7.20 -2.81
C LEU A 62 -0.79 6.89 -2.20
N LEU A 63 -0.85 6.47 -0.93
CA LEU A 63 -2.12 6.11 -0.30
C LEU A 63 -3.08 7.30 -0.18
N ARG A 64 -2.54 8.50 0.06
CA ARG A 64 -3.34 9.73 0.11
C ARG A 64 -3.88 10.08 -1.27
N LEU A 65 -3.02 10.01 -2.29
CA LEU A 65 -3.42 10.25 -3.68
C LEU A 65 -4.45 9.20 -4.14
N PHE A 66 -4.23 7.93 -3.81
CA PHE A 66 -5.14 6.82 -4.09
C PHE A 66 -6.53 7.11 -3.52
N LYS A 67 -6.62 7.47 -2.23
CA LYS A 67 -7.90 7.79 -1.59
C LYS A 67 -8.62 8.94 -2.30
N LYS A 68 -7.91 10.02 -2.62
CA LYS A 68 -8.46 11.18 -3.35
C LYS A 68 -9.02 10.74 -4.71
N LYS A 69 -8.23 10.00 -5.50
CA LYS A 69 -8.63 9.53 -6.83
C LYS A 69 -9.75 8.48 -6.80
N ALA A 70 -9.83 7.68 -5.74
CA ALA A 70 -10.93 6.75 -5.52
C ALA A 70 -12.25 7.49 -5.23
N GLU A 71 -12.21 8.57 -4.44
CA GLU A 71 -13.37 9.44 -4.16
C GLU A 71 -13.82 10.21 -5.40
N GLU A 72 -12.89 10.59 -6.29
CA GLU A 72 -13.13 11.28 -7.56
C GLU A 72 -13.55 10.34 -8.72
N ASP A 73 -13.58 9.01 -8.49
CA ASP A 73 -13.77 7.97 -9.52
C ASP A 73 -12.75 8.05 -10.69
N GLN A 74 -11.52 8.45 -10.37
CA GLN A 74 -10.41 8.68 -11.30
C GLN A 74 -9.23 7.73 -11.07
N MET A 75 -9.48 6.50 -10.61
CA MET A 75 -8.38 5.55 -10.31
C MET A 75 -7.61 5.08 -11.54
N LEU A 76 -8.20 5.16 -12.75
CA LEU A 76 -7.46 4.88 -13.99
C LEU A 76 -6.24 5.80 -14.17
N ASP A 77 -6.28 7.02 -13.63
CA ASP A 77 -5.16 7.98 -13.70
C ASP A 77 -3.92 7.50 -12.93
N LEU A 78 -4.11 6.58 -11.98
CA LEU A 78 -3.05 6.02 -11.14
C LEU A 78 -2.33 4.85 -11.79
N VAL A 79 -2.95 4.21 -12.77
CA VAL A 79 -2.40 3.02 -13.44
C VAL A 79 -1.06 3.38 -14.10
N ASP A 80 -0.06 2.51 -13.96
CA ASP A 80 1.30 2.74 -14.48
C ASP A 80 1.28 3.09 -15.98
N LYS A 81 1.67 4.34 -16.27
CA LYS A 81 1.66 4.93 -17.61
C LYS A 81 2.80 4.43 -18.49
N TYR A 82 3.82 3.82 -17.90
CA TYR A 82 5.00 3.34 -18.60
C TYR A 82 4.91 1.85 -18.97
N SER A 83 3.90 1.14 -18.47
CA SER A 83 3.64 -0.26 -18.79
C SER A 83 2.53 -0.40 -19.83
N GLU A 84 2.87 -0.82 -21.05
CA GLU A 84 1.88 -1.05 -22.12
C GLU A 84 0.80 -2.06 -21.71
N ASP A 85 1.21 -3.14 -21.04
CA ASP A 85 0.30 -4.18 -20.53
C ASP A 85 -0.67 -3.62 -19.49
N MET A 86 -0.17 -2.78 -18.57
CA MET A 86 -1.01 -2.15 -17.55
C MET A 86 -1.99 -1.14 -18.15
N GLN A 87 -1.58 -0.43 -19.21
CA GLN A 87 -2.47 0.48 -19.93
C GLN A 87 -3.54 -0.28 -20.73
N LEU A 88 -3.19 -1.43 -21.32
CA LEU A 88 -4.12 -2.30 -22.04
C LEU A 88 -5.18 -2.89 -21.08
N HIS A 89 -4.77 -3.26 -19.86
CA HIS A 89 -5.60 -3.89 -18.84
C HIS A 89 -5.96 -2.96 -17.67
N GLY A 90 -6.18 -1.67 -17.98
CA GLY A 90 -6.40 -0.65 -16.94
C GLY A 90 -7.64 -0.89 -16.07
N ALA A 91 -8.69 -1.51 -16.61
CA ALA A 91 -9.90 -1.83 -15.85
C ALA A 91 -9.63 -2.91 -14.80
N GLU A 92 -8.92 -3.97 -15.19
CA GLU A 92 -8.48 -5.05 -14.31
C GLU A 92 -7.48 -4.56 -13.26
N ALA A 93 -6.58 -3.64 -13.66
CA ALA A 93 -5.67 -2.99 -12.73
C ALA A 93 -6.43 -2.20 -11.65
N VAL A 94 -7.46 -1.45 -12.02
CA VAL A 94 -8.32 -0.71 -11.07
C VAL A 94 -9.09 -1.66 -10.16
N GLU A 95 -9.57 -2.79 -10.67
CA GLU A 95 -10.20 -3.82 -9.83
C GLU A 95 -9.21 -4.37 -8.79
N MET A 96 -7.98 -4.69 -9.22
CA MET A 96 -6.92 -5.10 -8.29
C MET A 96 -6.58 -4.03 -7.25
N MET A 97 -6.56 -2.74 -7.62
CA MET A 97 -6.35 -1.66 -6.65
C MET A 97 -7.44 -1.64 -5.58
N ARG A 98 -8.71 -1.87 -5.94
CA ARG A 98 -9.82 -1.95 -4.99
C ARG A 98 -9.67 -3.15 -4.04
N LEU A 99 -9.17 -4.28 -4.53
CA LEU A 99 -8.88 -5.46 -3.71
C LEU A 99 -7.68 -5.26 -2.78
N ALA A 100 -6.66 -4.54 -3.21
CA ALA A 100 -5.46 -4.25 -2.42
C ALA A 100 -5.72 -3.30 -1.24
N ALA A 101 -6.80 -2.51 -1.30
CA ALA A 101 -7.19 -1.54 -0.29
C ALA A 101 -8.11 -2.11 0.83
N TRP A 102 -8.17 -3.44 0.98
CA TRP A 102 -9.06 -4.15 1.93
C TRP A 102 -8.68 -3.98 3.40
#